data_AF-A0A3D4P734-F1
#
_entry.id   AF-A0A3D4P734-F1
#
_cell.length_a   1.000
_cell.length_b   1.000
_cell.length_c   1.000
_cell.angle_alpha   90.00
_cell.angle_beta   90.00
_cell.angle_gamma   90.00
#
_symmetry.space_group_name_H-M   'P 1'
#
loop_
_entity.id
_entity.type
_entity.pdbx_description
1 polymer ?
#
loop_
_entity_poly.entity_id
_entity_poly.type
_entity_poly.pdbx_seq_one_letter_code
_entity_poly.pdbx_strand_id
1 'polypeptide(L)'
;GPGAVWVSEEEIQAIAEYLEKPIGEIRLMHTRPLRGQKSLTEFANGDCTFFDSRARKCTIYPVRPVQCRTWPFWRSHLTDEKTWNDLKQNCPGINKGELVQLEVIESRAAEREL
;
A
#
# COMPACT_ATOMS: atom_id res chain seq x y z
N GLY A 1 -4.08 -10.52 -13.32
CA GLY A 1 -2.78 -10.70 -12.63
C GLY A 1 -2.83 -9.97 -11.30
N PRO A 2 -1.95 -10.29 -10.35
CA PRO A 2 -1.86 -9.52 -9.11
C PRO A 2 -1.59 -8.04 -9.42
N GLY A 3 -2.02 -7.16 -8.50
CA GLY A 3 -1.76 -5.72 -8.59
C GLY A 3 -0.28 -5.38 -8.43
N ALA A 4 0.03 -4.10 -8.32
CA ALA A 4 1.36 -3.63 -7.97
C ALA A 4 1.28 -2.89 -6.63
N VAL A 5 2.30 -3.04 -5.79
CA VAL A 5 2.54 -2.16 -4.63
C VAL A 5 3.84 -1.44 -4.91
N TRP A 6 3.74 -0.25 -5.48
CA TRP A 6 4.89 0.57 -5.85
C TRP A 6 5.67 1.00 -4.62
N VAL A 7 7.00 0.99 -4.74
CA VAL A 7 7.91 1.39 -3.65
C VAL A 7 9.04 2.26 -4.17
N SER A 8 9.32 3.35 -3.45
CA SER A 8 10.50 4.20 -3.67
C SER A 8 11.75 3.63 -2.98
N GLU A 9 12.92 4.22 -3.24
CA GLU A 9 14.14 3.83 -2.54
C GLU A 9 14.11 4.20 -1.04
N GLU A 10 13.47 5.31 -0.71
CA GLU A 10 13.25 5.78 0.66
C GLU A 10 12.34 4.81 1.43
N GLU A 11 11.29 4.31 0.78
CA GLU A 11 10.39 3.32 1.39
C GLU A 11 11.08 1.97 1.58
N ILE A 12 11.90 1.56 0.61
CA ILE A 12 12.74 0.36 0.73
C ILE A 12 13.71 0.50 1.91
N GLN A 13 14.33 1.67 2.10
CA GLN A 13 15.20 1.96 3.24
C GLN A 13 14.42 1.91 4.56
N ALA A 14 13.25 2.53 4.64
CA ALA A 14 12.41 2.51 5.85
C ALA A 14 11.96 1.09 6.22
N ILE A 15 11.62 0.25 5.24
CA ILE A 15 11.31 -1.16 5.45
C ILE A 15 12.53 -1.92 6.00
N ALA A 16 13.71 -1.67 5.44
CA ALA A 16 14.95 -2.32 5.87
C ALA A 16 15.28 -1.98 7.33
N GLU A 17 15.20 -0.69 7.69
CA GLU A 17 15.42 -0.22 9.06
C GLU A 17 14.42 -0.82 10.05
N TYR A 18 13.14 -0.81 9.71
CA TYR A 18 12.10 -1.37 10.58
C TYR A 18 12.25 -2.87 10.82
N LEU A 19 12.76 -3.61 9.83
CA LEU A 19 12.99 -5.06 9.95
C LEU A 19 14.38 -5.41 10.49
N GLU A 20 15.22 -4.41 10.76
CA GLU A 20 16.62 -4.57 11.14
C GLU A 20 17.40 -5.43 10.13
N LYS A 21 17.15 -5.19 8.84
CA LYS A 21 17.75 -5.92 7.72
C LYS A 21 18.63 -5.02 6.85
N PRO A 22 19.63 -5.60 6.15
CA PRO A 22 20.35 -4.87 5.12
C PRO A 22 19.38 -4.42 4.01
N ILE A 23 19.51 -3.18 3.53
CA ILE A 23 18.68 -2.69 2.41
C ILE A 23 18.78 -3.57 1.16
N GLY A 24 19.94 -4.20 0.93
CA GLY A 24 20.14 -5.15 -0.17
C GLY A 24 19.21 -6.36 -0.09
N GLU A 25 18.91 -6.85 1.11
CA GLU A 25 17.95 -7.95 1.34
C GLU A 25 16.55 -7.52 0.88
N ILE A 26 16.10 -6.33 1.30
CA ILE A 26 14.78 -5.81 0.89
C ILE A 26 14.70 -5.61 -0.62
N ARG A 27 15.72 -4.96 -1.21
CA ARG A 27 15.78 -4.72 -2.66
C ARG A 27 15.72 -6.03 -3.47
N LEU A 28 16.50 -7.04 -3.09
CA LEU A 28 16.64 -8.26 -3.89
C LEU A 28 15.53 -9.28 -3.64
N MET A 29 15.11 -9.44 -2.39
CA MET A 29 14.20 -10.52 -1.99
C MET A 29 12.73 -10.09 -1.98
N HIS A 30 12.46 -8.80 -1.75
CA HIS A 30 11.11 -8.30 -1.52
C HIS A 30 10.62 -7.32 -2.58
N THR A 31 11.41 -7.01 -3.61
CA THR A 31 10.98 -6.16 -4.73
C THR A 31 11.20 -6.84 -6.09
N ARG A 32 10.48 -6.35 -7.10
CA ARG A 32 10.65 -6.72 -8.50
C ARG A 32 10.54 -5.49 -9.41
N PRO A 33 11.25 -5.48 -10.55
CA PRO A 33 10.99 -4.48 -11.58
C PRO A 33 9.62 -4.74 -12.22
N LEU A 34 8.82 -3.69 -12.36
CA LEU A 34 7.53 -3.72 -13.03
C LEU A 34 7.26 -2.35 -13.68
N ARG A 35 7.02 -2.33 -15.00
CA ARG A 35 6.69 -1.09 -15.75
C ARG A 35 7.67 0.08 -15.52
N GLY A 36 8.96 -0.22 -15.42
CA GLY A 36 10.01 0.79 -15.21
C GLY A 36 10.16 1.28 -13.77
N GLN A 37 9.41 0.72 -12.81
CA GLN A 37 9.50 1.04 -11.38
C GLN A 37 9.72 -0.24 -10.56
N LYS A 38 9.87 -0.10 -9.24
CA LYS A 38 9.90 -1.23 -8.31
C LYS A 38 8.54 -1.43 -7.66
N SER A 39 8.12 -2.69 -7.61
CA SER A 39 6.95 -3.12 -6.82
C SER A 39 7.40 -4.13 -5.79
N LEU A 40 6.73 -4.20 -4.65
CA LEU A 40 6.87 -5.34 -3.76
C LEU A 40 6.50 -6.64 -4.48
N THR A 41 7.11 -7.74 -4.06
CA THR A 41 6.77 -9.09 -4.55
C THR A 41 5.52 -9.62 -3.85
N GLU A 42 4.87 -10.59 -4.49
CA GLU A 42 3.79 -11.38 -3.92
C GLU A 42 4.14 -12.87 -3.93
N PHE A 43 3.54 -13.62 -3.01
CA PHE A 43 3.55 -15.08 -3.05
C PHE A 43 2.65 -15.60 -4.18
N ALA A 44 2.69 -16.90 -4.44
CA ALA A 44 1.92 -17.54 -5.52
C ALA A 44 0.39 -17.34 -5.39
N ASN A 45 -0.11 -17.10 -4.18
CA ASN A 45 -1.52 -16.81 -3.92
C ASN A 45 -1.90 -15.33 -4.14
N GLY A 46 -0.94 -14.47 -4.50
CA GLY A 46 -1.14 -13.05 -4.71
C GLY A 46 -1.01 -12.17 -3.47
N ASP A 47 -0.74 -12.75 -2.29
CA ASP A 47 -0.48 -11.97 -1.08
C ASP A 47 0.87 -11.27 -1.18
N CYS A 48 0.92 -9.98 -0.82
CA CYS A 48 2.16 -9.25 -0.67
C CYS A 48 3.13 -10.00 0.27
N THR A 49 4.43 -9.96 -0.03
CA THR A 49 5.48 -10.62 0.79
C THR A 49 5.47 -10.22 2.27
N PHE A 50 4.92 -9.03 2.60
CA PHE A 50 4.77 -8.55 3.98
C PHE A 50 3.34 -8.68 4.54
N PHE A 51 2.48 -9.49 3.93
CA PHE A 51 1.16 -9.79 4.45
C PHE A 51 1.15 -11.13 5.19
N ASP A 52 0.83 -11.10 6.48
CA ASP A 52 0.55 -12.30 7.25
C ASP A 52 -0.90 -12.74 7.01
N SER A 53 -1.07 -13.82 6.26
CA SER A 53 -2.39 -14.35 5.89
C SER A 53 -3.14 -14.97 7.07
N ARG A 54 -2.46 -15.43 8.12
CA ARG A 54 -3.09 -16.00 9.32
C ARG A 54 -3.59 -14.91 10.24
N ALA A 55 -2.74 -13.94 10.57
CA ALA A 55 -3.12 -12.80 11.40
C ALA A 55 -3.98 -11.78 10.64
N ARG A 56 -4.00 -11.86 9.30
CA ARG A 56 -4.59 -10.90 8.37
C ARG A 56 -4.08 -9.48 8.59
N LYS A 57 -2.77 -9.35 8.81
CA LYS A 57 -2.10 -8.08 9.13
C LYS A 57 -0.87 -7.88 8.26
N CYS A 58 -0.55 -6.64 7.99
CA CYS A 58 0.73 -6.28 7.39
C CYS A 58 1.82 -6.35 8.46
N THR A 59 2.93 -7.04 8.17
CA THR A 59 4.06 -7.19 9.10
C THR A 59 4.91 -5.93 9.20
N ILE A 60 4.83 -5.05 8.21
CA ILE A 60 5.52 -3.75 8.15
C ILE A 60 4.57 -2.55 8.34
N TYR A 61 3.50 -2.72 9.11
CA TYR A 61 2.41 -1.74 9.22
C TYR A 61 2.85 -0.26 9.45
N PRO A 62 3.84 0.04 10.31
CA PRO A 62 4.30 1.41 10.56
C PRO A 62 5.03 2.06 9.37
N VAL A 63 5.67 1.25 8.53
CA VAL A 63 6.47 1.70 7.37
C VAL A 63 5.85 1.25 6.05
N ARG A 64 4.52 1.10 6.03
CA ARG A 64 3.79 0.76 4.81
C ARG A 64 4.10 1.79 3.72
N PRO A 65 4.28 1.34 2.46
CA PRO A 65 4.39 2.24 1.32
C PRO A 65 3.22 3.23 1.27
N VAL A 66 3.47 4.41 0.73
CA VAL A 66 2.52 5.53 0.58
C VAL A 66 1.24 5.03 -0.07
N GLN A 67 1.36 4.19 -1.10
CA GLN A 67 0.24 3.54 -1.76
C GLN A 67 -0.65 2.77 -0.78
N CYS A 68 -0.05 1.98 0.12
CA CYS A 68 -0.78 1.17 1.09
C CYS A 68 -1.34 1.96 2.27
N ARG A 69 -0.65 3.02 2.74
CA ARG A 69 -1.11 3.82 3.90
C ARG A 69 -2.18 4.83 3.53
N THR A 70 -2.19 5.31 2.28
CA THR A 70 -3.16 6.28 1.77
C THR A 70 -4.45 5.63 1.25
N TRP A 71 -4.47 4.31 1.04
CA TRP A 71 -5.70 3.60 0.69
C TRP A 71 -6.78 3.80 1.77
N PRO A 72 -8.05 4.03 1.41
CA PRO A 72 -8.63 4.10 0.06
C PRO A 72 -8.66 5.50 -0.56
N PHE A 73 -8.05 6.51 0.06
CA PHE A 73 -8.17 7.93 -0.30
C PHE A 73 -7.28 8.37 -1.47
N TRP A 74 -7.03 7.50 -2.43
CA TRP A 74 -6.34 7.90 -3.66
C TRP A 74 -7.25 8.83 -4.45
N ARG A 75 -6.70 9.87 -5.09
CA ARG A 75 -7.51 10.83 -5.88
C ARG A 75 -8.40 10.14 -6.92
N SER A 76 -7.91 9.06 -7.54
CA SER A 76 -8.69 8.25 -8.49
C SER A 76 -9.93 7.58 -7.89
N HIS A 77 -10.00 7.43 -6.57
CA HIS A 77 -11.18 6.90 -5.86
C HIS A 77 -12.12 8.00 -5.37
N LEU A 78 -11.66 9.25 -5.35
CA LEU A 78 -12.37 10.41 -4.81
C LEU A 78 -12.97 11.29 -5.92
N THR A 79 -13.00 10.80 -7.17
CA THR A 79 -13.49 11.58 -8.32
C THR A 79 -14.99 11.83 -8.26
N ASP A 80 -15.76 10.83 -7.86
CA ASP A 80 -17.21 10.87 -7.80
C ASP A 80 -17.78 9.74 -6.92
N GLU A 81 -19.04 9.88 -6.54
CA GLU A 81 -19.73 8.92 -5.66
C GLU A 81 -19.84 7.52 -6.28
N LYS A 82 -20.02 7.42 -7.61
CA LYS A 82 -20.14 6.14 -8.30
C LYS A 82 -18.83 5.35 -8.16
N THR A 83 -17.70 6.00 -8.38
CA THR A 83 -16.36 5.42 -8.26
C THR A 83 -16.11 4.91 -6.84
N TRP A 84 -16.48 5.68 -5.82
CA TRP A 84 -16.39 5.25 -4.42
C TRP A 84 -17.29 4.04 -4.12
N ASN A 85 -18.53 4.08 -4.62
CA ASN A 85 -19.50 2.99 -4.45
C ASN A 85 -19.08 1.70 -5.16
N ASP A 86 -18.44 1.79 -6.33
CA ASP A 86 -17.87 0.65 -7.06
C ASP A 86 -16.67 0.06 -6.29
N LEU A 87 -15.81 0.91 -5.70
CA LEU A 87 -14.68 0.47 -4.89
C LEU A 87 -15.12 -0.30 -3.64
N LYS A 88 -16.20 0.15 -3.00
CA LYS A 88 -16.80 -0.50 -1.82
C LYS A 88 -17.21 -1.95 -2.09
N GLN A 89 -17.63 -2.30 -3.31
CA GLN A 89 -17.99 -3.68 -3.66
C GLN A 89 -16.81 -4.63 -3.59
N ASN A 90 -15.59 -4.12 -3.80
CA ASN A 90 -14.36 -4.92 -3.86
C ASN A 90 -13.52 -4.83 -2.58
N CYS A 91 -13.76 -3.83 -1.73
CA CYS A 91 -13.03 -3.64 -0.49
C CYS A 91 -13.98 -3.57 0.72
N PRO A 92 -14.09 -4.64 1.53
CA PRO A 92 -15.06 -4.71 2.63
C PRO A 92 -14.77 -3.72 3.78
N GLY A 93 -13.57 -3.10 3.79
CA GLY A 93 -13.19 -2.07 4.76
C GLY A 93 -13.73 -0.67 4.45
N ILE A 94 -14.23 -0.42 3.24
CA ILE A 94 -14.77 0.89 2.87
C ILE A 94 -16.09 1.15 3.60
N ASN A 95 -16.26 2.38 4.10
CA ASN A 95 -17.36 2.81 4.97
C ASN A 95 -17.47 1.98 6.26
N LYS A 96 -16.33 1.46 6.76
CA LYS A 96 -16.21 0.81 8.07
C LYS A 96 -15.18 1.57 8.92
N GLY A 97 -15.39 1.57 10.23
CA GLY A 97 -14.51 2.25 11.18
C GLY A 97 -14.96 3.68 11.48
N GLU A 98 -14.00 4.49 11.94
CA GLU A 98 -14.25 5.85 12.41
C GLU A 98 -14.42 6.85 11.25
N LEU A 99 -15.12 7.94 11.53
CA LEU A 99 -15.26 9.05 10.59
C LEU A 99 -13.92 9.76 10.43
N VAL A 100 -13.43 9.83 9.20
CA VAL A 100 -12.21 10.55 8.83
C VAL A 100 -12.59 11.95 8.34
N GLN A 101 -12.00 12.99 8.92
CA GLN A 101 -12.26 14.38 8.54
C GLN A 101 -11.72 14.68 7.13
N LEU A 102 -12.35 15.63 6.43
CA LEU A 102 -12.02 15.97 5.05
C LEU A 102 -10.55 16.34 4.89
N GLU A 103 -10.00 17.13 5.82
CA GLU A 103 -8.62 17.60 5.78
C GLU A 103 -7.62 16.44 5.85
N VAL A 104 -7.97 15.38 6.58
CA VAL A 104 -7.16 14.16 6.67
C VAL A 104 -7.23 13.36 5.35
N ILE A 105 -8.40 13.32 4.71
CA ILE A 105 -8.58 12.68 3.40
C ILE A 105 -7.73 13.42 2.35
N GLU A 106 -7.81 14.74 2.29
CA GLU A 106 -7.06 15.58 1.36
C GLU A 106 -5.55 15.45 1.57
N SER A 107 -5.09 15.44 2.82
CA SER A 107 -3.68 15.24 3.16
C SER A 107 -3.15 13.89 2.66
N ARG A 108 -3.89 12.79 2.89
CA ARG A 108 -3.51 11.45 2.41
C ARG A 108 -3.56 11.36 0.89
N ALA A 109 -4.53 11.99 0.25
CA ALA A 109 -4.64 12.02 -1.20
C ALA A 109 -3.47 12.78 -1.85
N ALA A 110 -3.00 13.86 -1.20
CA ALA A 110 -1.84 14.63 -1.67
C ALA A 110 -0.52 13.88 -1.49
N GLU A 111 -0.36 13.14 -0.40
CA GLU A 111 0.87 12.41 -0.07
C GLU A 111 1.31 11.42 -1.16
N ARG A 112 0.36 10.76 -1.83
CA ARG A 112 0.64 9.81 -2.91
C ARG A 112 1.14 10.45 -4.20
N GLU A 113 0.91 11.75 -4.38
CA GLU A 113 1.25 12.47 -5.60
C GLU A 113 2.60 13.19 -5.51
N LEU A 114 3.27 13.07 -4.36
CA LEU A 114 4.65 13.50 -4.11
C LEU A 114 5.63 12.41 -4.54
#